data_AF-A0A3B0SGW9-F1
#
_entry.id   AF-A0A3B0SGW9-F1
#
_cell.length_a   1.000
_cell.length_b   1.000
_cell.length_c   1.000
_cell.angle_alpha   90.00
_cell.angle_beta   90.00
_cell.angle_gamma   90.00
#
_symmetry.space_group_name_H-M   'P 1'
#
loop_
_entity.id
_entity.type
_entity.pdbx_description
1 polymer ?
#
loop_
_entity_poly.entity_id
_entity_poly.type
_entity_poly.pdbx_seq_one_letter_code
_entity_poly.pdbx_strand_id
1 'polypeptide(L)'
;MNGLSTNGKRLFIARHGETIFNLAGRVQGEHLHTPLTRTGFAQADEMGRALALHVGEEPNLELIASDTDRALQTLSVMAEHIGADWHRAKSDP
;
A
#
# COMPACT_ATOMS: atom_id res chain seq x y z
N MET A 1 22.40 -10.88 0.17
CA MET A 1 21.18 -10.13 -0.18
C MET A 1 21.18 -9.95 -1.68
N ASN A 2 20.47 -10.81 -2.41
CA ASN A 2 20.36 -10.68 -3.86
C ASN A 2 19.65 -9.35 -4.16
N GLY A 3 20.27 -8.51 -4.99
CA GLY A 3 19.68 -7.24 -5.38
C GLY A 3 18.33 -7.48 -6.06
N LEU A 4 17.31 -6.73 -5.65
CA LEU A 4 16.03 -6.66 -6.36
C LEU A 4 16.32 -6.17 -7.79
N SER A 5 16.31 -7.07 -8.77
CA SER A 5 16.34 -6.68 -10.18
C SER A 5 14.94 -6.22 -10.57
N THR A 6 14.78 -4.96 -10.90
CA THR A 6 13.52 -4.44 -11.45
C THR A 6 13.40 -4.67 -12.96
N ASN A 7 14.40 -5.30 -13.60
CA ASN A 7 14.50 -5.44 -15.06
C ASN A 7 14.30 -4.10 -15.80
N GLY A 8 14.86 -3.01 -15.25
CA GLY A 8 14.74 -1.66 -15.81
C GLY A 8 13.39 -0.98 -15.54
N LYS A 9 12.49 -1.60 -14.77
CA LYS A 9 11.22 -0.99 -14.34
C LYS A 9 11.41 -0.08 -13.12
N ARG A 10 10.53 0.90 -12.96
CA ARG A 10 10.42 1.69 -11.73
C ARG A 10 9.59 0.89 -10.71
N LEU A 11 10.06 0.86 -9.47
CA LEU A 11 9.34 0.23 -8.35
C LEU A 11 8.98 1.31 -7.34
N PHE A 12 7.73 1.34 -6.92
CA PHE A 12 7.23 2.16 -5.83
C PHE A 12 6.92 1.24 -4.65
N ILE A 13 7.50 1.53 -3.49
CA ILE A 13 7.30 0.72 -2.28
C ILE A 13 6.63 1.61 -1.24
N ALA A 14 5.48 1.16 -0.73
CA ALA A 14 4.75 1.80 0.35
C ALA A 14 4.63 0.84 1.53
N ARG A 15 4.81 1.36 2.75
CA ARG A 15 4.41 0.65 3.96
C ARG A 15 2.92 0.90 4.20
N HIS A 16 2.21 -0.08 4.76
CA HIS A 16 0.84 0.15 5.22
C HIS A 16 0.74 1.35 6.18
N GLY A 17 -0.39 2.02 6.19
CA GLY A 17 -0.67 3.11 7.14
C GLY A 17 -0.70 2.64 8.60
N GLU A 18 -0.67 3.59 9.53
CA GLU A 18 -0.78 3.31 10.96
C GLU A 18 -2.02 2.46 11.31
N THR A 19 -1.81 1.39 12.09
CA THR A 19 -2.89 0.56 12.63
C THR A 19 -3.17 0.86 14.10
N ILE A 20 -4.32 0.38 14.61
CA ILE A 20 -4.67 0.47 16.04
C ILE A 20 -3.56 -0.13 16.94
N PHE A 21 -2.90 -1.20 16.48
CA PHE A 21 -1.81 -1.81 17.25
C PHE A 21 -0.52 -1.00 17.21
N ASN A 22 -0.19 -0.38 16.08
CA ASN A 22 0.94 0.54 16.00
C ASN A 22 0.74 1.70 17.00
N LEU A 23 -0.46 2.29 17.01
CA LEU A 23 -0.82 3.36 17.96
C LEU A 23 -0.74 2.89 19.42
N ALA A 24 -1.16 1.67 19.71
CA ALA A 24 -1.11 1.08 21.04
C ALA A 24 0.28 0.56 21.45
N GLY A 25 1.31 0.71 20.59
CA GLY A 25 2.66 0.19 20.84
C GLY A 25 2.74 -1.34 20.91
N ARG A 26 1.80 -2.04 20.28
CA ARG A 26 1.73 -3.51 20.28
C ARG A 26 2.40 -4.09 19.05
N VAL A 27 3.16 -5.18 19.26
CA VAL A 27 3.71 -5.97 18.18
C VAL A 27 2.57 -6.65 17.43
N GLN A 28 2.61 -6.57 16.09
CA GLN A 28 1.65 -7.19 15.19
C GLN A 28 2.41 -8.17 14.28
N GLY A 29 2.05 -9.45 14.33
CA GLY A 29 2.53 -10.47 13.40
C GLY A 29 1.68 -10.53 12.13
N GLU A 30 1.82 -11.60 11.34
CA GLU A 30 1.04 -11.82 10.11
C GLU A 30 -0.47 -11.94 10.38
N HIS A 31 -0.88 -12.74 11.36
CA HIS A 31 -2.29 -13.12 11.56
C HIS A 31 -3.13 -12.17 12.42
N LEU A 32 -2.53 -11.22 13.14
CA LEU A 32 -3.32 -10.24 13.88
C LEU A 32 -3.66 -9.08 12.94
N HIS A 33 -4.88 -9.09 12.40
CA HIS A 33 -5.40 -7.98 11.61
C HIS A 33 -5.97 -6.93 12.54
N THR A 34 -5.35 -5.75 12.54
CA THR A 34 -5.96 -4.55 13.12
C THR A 34 -6.15 -3.52 12.02
N PRO A 35 -7.30 -2.82 12.00
CA PRO A 35 -7.60 -1.87 10.95
C PRO A 35 -6.66 -0.67 11.03
N LEU A 36 -6.56 0.05 9.90
CA LEU A 36 -5.95 1.38 9.89
C LEU A 36 -6.67 2.33 10.86
N THR A 37 -5.90 3.22 11.50
CA THR A 37 -6.46 4.36 12.22
C THR A 37 -6.94 5.43 11.23
N ARG A 38 -7.66 6.44 11.70
CA ARG A 38 -7.96 7.64 10.87
C ARG A 38 -6.68 8.28 10.34
N THR A 39 -5.60 8.29 11.13
CA THR A 39 -4.28 8.75 10.71
C THR A 39 -3.70 7.83 9.64
N GLY A 40 -3.85 6.51 9.77
CA GLY A 40 -3.42 5.53 8.77
C GLY A 40 -4.11 5.72 7.41
N PHE A 41 -5.42 6.02 7.41
CA PHE A 41 -6.13 6.39 6.18
C PHE A 41 -5.62 7.70 5.58
N ALA A 42 -5.41 8.73 6.39
CA ALA A 42 -4.84 10.00 5.91
C ALA A 42 -3.41 9.84 5.35
N GLN A 43 -2.62 8.92 5.90
CA GLN A 43 -1.31 8.55 5.35
C GLN A 43 -1.44 7.88 3.99
N ALA A 44 -2.39 6.94 3.84
CA ALA A 44 -2.65 6.28 2.56
C ALA A 44 -3.11 7.28 1.48
N ASP A 45 -3.96 8.25 1.85
CA ASP A 45 -4.36 9.35 0.98
C ASP A 45 -3.16 10.18 0.50
N GLU A 46 -2.27 10.55 1.41
CA GLU A 46 -1.10 11.35 1.07
C GLU A 46 -0.12 10.58 0.18
N MET A 47 0.08 9.29 0.46
CA MET A 47 0.87 8.41 -0.41
C MET A 47 0.25 8.29 -1.81
N GLY A 48 -1.08 8.19 -1.92
CA GLY A 48 -1.79 8.15 -3.20
C GLY A 48 -1.61 9.44 -3.99
N ARG A 49 -1.83 10.60 -3.36
CA ARG A 49 -1.57 11.91 -3.98
C ARG A 49 -0.13 12.07 -4.45
N ALA A 50 0.83 11.67 -3.62
CA ALA A 50 2.25 11.71 -3.98
C ALA A 50 2.58 10.78 -5.15
N LEU A 51 1.99 9.59 -5.19
CA LEU A 51 2.16 8.64 -6.30
C LEU A 51 1.62 9.22 -7.61
N ALA A 52 0.43 9.83 -7.59
CA ALA A 52 -0.18 10.44 -8.78
C ALA A 52 0.73 11.47 -9.47
N LEU A 53 1.52 12.23 -8.70
CA LEU A 53 2.51 13.19 -9.25
C LEU A 53 3.61 12.51 -10.10
N HIS A 54 3.86 11.21 -9.91
CA HIS A 54 4.92 10.47 -10.58
C HIS A 54 4.45 9.58 -11.75
N VAL A 55 3.17 9.21 -11.74
CA VAL A 55 2.60 8.22 -12.67
C VAL A 55 1.45 8.75 -13.52
N GLY A 56 0.84 9.87 -13.14
CA GLY A 56 -0.35 10.42 -13.81
C GLY A 56 -1.64 9.64 -13.47
N GLU A 57 -2.69 9.92 -14.22
CA GLU A 57 -3.98 9.23 -14.13
C GLU A 57 -3.98 7.94 -14.96
N GLU A 58 -4.63 6.89 -14.44
CA GLU A 58 -4.78 5.56 -15.05
C GLU A 58 -3.46 4.93 -15.54
N PRO A 59 -2.41 4.84 -14.70
CA PRO A 59 -1.14 4.29 -15.12
C PRO A 59 -1.23 2.78 -15.34
N ASN A 60 -0.44 2.28 -16.29
CA ASN A 60 -0.18 0.84 -16.41
C ASN A 60 0.80 0.39 -15.29
N LEU A 61 0.28 0.29 -14.07
CA LEU A 61 1.02 -0.13 -12.88
C LEU A 61 0.54 -1.51 -12.42
N GLU A 62 1.49 -2.39 -12.13
CA GLU A 62 1.18 -3.65 -11.45
C GLU A 62 1.00 -3.36 -9.95
N LEU A 63 -0.19 -3.68 -9.42
CA LEU A 63 -0.52 -3.49 -8.02
C LEU A 63 -0.25 -4.79 -7.25
N ILE A 64 0.62 -4.72 -6.24
CA ILE A 64 1.01 -5.85 -5.40
C ILE A 64 0.91 -5.43 -3.94
N ALA A 65 0.29 -6.25 -3.10
CA ALA A 65 0.20 -6.03 -1.66
C ALA A 65 0.44 -7.33 -0.89
N SER A 66 0.92 -7.22 0.35
CA SER A 66 0.90 -8.33 1.30
C SER A 66 -0.55 -8.80 1.51
N ASP A 67 -0.68 -10.09 1.84
CA ASP A 67 -1.94 -10.74 2.24
C ASP A 67 -2.64 -10.15 3.49
N THR A 68 -2.05 -9.15 4.13
CA THR A 68 -2.62 -8.52 5.32
C THR A 68 -3.65 -7.43 4.96
N ASP A 69 -4.80 -7.44 5.66
CA ASP A 69 -5.87 -6.43 5.48
C ASP A 69 -5.37 -4.99 5.49
N ARG A 70 -4.44 -4.64 6.38
CA ARG A 70 -3.88 -3.28 6.48
C ARG A 70 -3.10 -2.85 5.22
N ALA A 71 -2.43 -3.80 4.56
CA ALA A 71 -1.72 -3.53 3.32
C ALA A 71 -2.72 -3.31 2.18
N LEU A 72 -3.74 -4.17 2.08
CA LEU A 72 -4.80 -4.03 1.08
C LEU A 72 -5.62 -2.74 1.28
N GLN A 73 -5.96 -2.39 2.52
CA GLN A 73 -6.64 -1.12 2.86
C GLN A 73 -5.82 0.10 2.45
N THR A 74 -4.51 0.05 2.65
CA THR A 74 -3.62 1.14 2.24
C THR A 74 -3.57 1.23 0.72
N LEU A 75 -3.39 0.10 0.03
CA LEU A 75 -3.34 0.03 -1.42
C LEU A 75 -4.65 0.51 -2.06
N SER A 76 -5.81 0.13 -1.52
CA SER A 76 -7.10 0.50 -2.10
C SER A 76 -7.30 2.01 -2.10
N VAL A 77 -6.95 2.69 -1.00
CA VAL A 77 -7.01 4.15 -0.90
C VAL A 77 -6.02 4.79 -1.87
N MET A 78 -4.78 4.29 -1.94
CA MET A 78 -3.78 4.83 -2.88
C MET A 78 -4.22 4.67 -4.35
N ALA A 79 -4.86 3.55 -4.69
CA ALA A 79 -5.31 3.24 -6.04
C ALA A 79 -6.39 4.22 -6.53
N GLU A 80 -7.26 4.72 -5.65
CA GLU A 80 -8.27 5.73 -5.98
C GLU A 80 -7.64 7.00 -6.54
N HIS A 81 -6.51 7.46 -5.99
CA HIS A 81 -5.84 8.69 -6.42
C HIS A 81 -5.19 8.60 -7.81
N ILE A 82 -4.96 7.39 -8.32
CA ILE A 82 -4.36 7.15 -9.64
C ILE A 82 -5.35 6.52 -10.62
N GLY A 83 -6.63 6.39 -10.26
CA GLY A 83 -7.65 5.78 -11.10
C GLY A 83 -7.43 4.28 -11.37
N ALA A 84 -6.72 3.58 -10.49
CA ALA A 84 -6.45 2.15 -10.65
C ALA A 84 -7.51 1.28 -9.96
N ASP A 85 -7.82 0.13 -10.55
CA ASP A 85 -8.74 -0.86 -9.96
C ASP A 85 -8.01 -1.76 -8.98
N TRP A 86 -8.16 -1.49 -7.69
CA TRP A 86 -7.50 -2.24 -6.62
C TRP A 86 -7.97 -3.70 -6.52
N HIS A 87 -9.13 -4.07 -7.09
CA HIS A 87 -9.57 -5.47 -7.13
C HIS A 87 -8.65 -6.34 -8.02
N ARG A 88 -7.80 -5.72 -8.85
CA ARG A 88 -6.79 -6.41 -9.67
C ARG A 88 -5.46 -6.58 -8.96
N ALA A 89 -5.35 -6.13 -7.70
CA ALA A 89 -4.14 -6.30 -6.92
C ALA A 89 -3.81 -7.79 -6.76
N LYS A 90 -2.52 -8.11 -6.88
CA LYS A 90 -2.00 -9.44 -6.58
C LYS A 90 -1.53 -9.48 -5.14
N SER A 91 -1.88 -10.56 -4.45
CA SER A 91 -1.32 -10.84 -3.13
C SER A 91 0.08 -11.43 -3.27
N ASP A 92 1.03 -10.91 -2.47
CA ASP A 92 2.37 -11.46 -2.28
C ASP A 92 2.47 -11.96 -0.82
N PRO A 93 2.40 -13.27 -0.56
CA PRO A 93 2.42 -13.85 0.78
C PRO A 93 3.82 -13.84 1.43
#